data_AF-A0A897MTJ9-F1
#
_entry.id   AF-A0A897MTJ9-F1
#
_cell.length_a   1.000
_cell.length_b   1.000
_cell.length_c   1.000
_cell.angle_alpha   90.00
_cell.angle_beta   90.00
_cell.angle_gamma   90.00
#
_symmetry.space_group_name_H-M   'P 1'
#
loop_
_entity.id
_entity.type
_entity.pdbx_description
1 polymer ?
#
loop_
_entity_poly.entity_id
_entity_poly.type
_entity_poly.pdbx_seq_one_letter_code
_entity_poly.pdbx_strand_id
1 'polypeptide(L)'
;MPSSTRDPEVVRVSQKGQATIPKTLREKFGIDTPGEVFIYEEDDRIIVEPVPSLEELGGIHAGTDRERGDVIDRVRELKREEHRREEDRANRLRPADSEDE
;
A
#
# COMPACT_ATOMS: atom_id res chain seq x y z
N MET A 1 -28.95 -2.18 -10.94
CA MET A 1 -29.08 -3.36 -10.06
C MET A 1 -27.97 -4.34 -10.44
N PRO A 2 -26.92 -4.52 -9.61
CA PRO A 2 -25.82 -5.41 -9.95
C PRO A 2 -26.29 -6.87 -9.85
N SER A 3 -26.20 -7.60 -10.96
CA SER A 3 -26.51 -9.03 -11.06
C SER A 3 -25.62 -9.82 -10.11
N SER A 4 -26.22 -10.37 -9.06
CA SER A 4 -25.60 -11.42 -8.27
C SER A 4 -25.71 -12.71 -9.10
N THR A 5 -24.71 -13.01 -9.94
CA THR A 5 -24.66 -14.30 -10.64
C THR A 5 -24.52 -15.40 -9.58
N ARG A 6 -25.63 -16.06 -9.26
CA ARG A 6 -25.77 -17.12 -8.23
C ARG A 6 -25.78 -18.52 -8.85
N ASP A 7 -25.41 -18.65 -10.12
CA ASP A 7 -25.35 -19.94 -10.80
C ASP A 7 -23.91 -20.49 -10.77
N PRO A 8 -23.68 -21.65 -10.11
CA PRO A 8 -22.35 -22.25 -10.04
C PRO A 8 -21.91 -22.74 -11.42
N GLU A 9 -20.70 -22.35 -11.85
CA GLU A 9 -20.08 -22.86 -13.07
C GLU A 9 -19.26 -24.12 -12.74
N VAL A 10 -19.53 -25.23 -13.43
CA VAL A 10 -18.79 -26.48 -13.24
C VAL A 10 -17.48 -26.42 -14.02
N VAL A 11 -16.36 -26.35 -13.31
CA VAL A 11 -15.02 -26.39 -13.89
C VAL A 11 -14.39 -27.78 -13.72
N ARG A 12 -13.62 -28.22 -14.72
CA ARG A 12 -12.85 -29.45 -14.63
C ARG A 12 -11.55 -29.21 -13.87
N VAL A 13 -11.23 -30.13 -12.97
CA VAL A 13 -9.94 -30.18 -12.28
C VAL A 13 -9.01 -31.09 -13.09
N SER A 14 -7.79 -30.63 -13.36
CA SER A 14 -6.78 -31.42 -14.04
C SER A 14 -6.28 -32.58 -13.16
N GLN A 15 -5.60 -33.56 -13.76
CA GLN A 15 -4.97 -34.65 -12.99
C GLN A 15 -3.92 -34.15 -11.98
N LYS A 16 -3.39 -32.93 -12.19
CA LYS A 16 -2.44 -32.27 -11.29
C LYS A 16 -3.13 -31.42 -10.21
N GLY A 17 -4.46 -31.43 -10.14
CA GLY A 17 -5.23 -30.66 -9.17
C GLY A 17 -5.45 -29.19 -9.54
N GLN A 18 -5.25 -28.79 -10.80
CA GLN A 18 -5.45 -27.40 -11.23
C GLN A 18 -6.89 -27.17 -11.67
N ALA A 19 -7.52 -26.10 -11.18
CA ALA A 19 -8.79 -25.59 -11.66
C ALA A 19 -8.58 -24.20 -12.28
N THR A 20 -9.14 -23.99 -13.48
CA THR A 20 -9.04 -22.70 -14.16
C THR A 20 -10.18 -21.80 -13.70
N ILE A 21 -9.87 -20.60 -13.22
CA ILE A 21 -10.86 -19.58 -12.89
C ILE A 21 -11.47 -19.04 -14.20
N PRO A 22 -12.78 -19.12 -14.43
CA PRO A 22 -13.45 -18.57 -15.62
C PRO A 22 -13.17 -17.08 -15.84
N LYS A 23 -13.12 -16.66 -17.11
CA LYS A 23 -12.79 -15.27 -17.49
C LYS A 23 -13.71 -14.23 -16.82
N THR A 24 -15.00 -14.52 -16.76
CA THR A 24 -16.02 -13.68 -16.14
C THR A 24 -15.75 -13.42 -14.65
N LEU A 25 -15.26 -14.43 -13.92
CA LEU A 25 -14.89 -14.28 -12.52
C LEU A 25 -13.57 -13.52 -12.37
N ARG A 26 -12.56 -13.81 -13.21
CA ARG A 26 -11.29 -13.07 -13.19
C ARG A 26 -11.51 -11.57 -13.39
N GLU A 27 -12.27 -11.19 -14.41
CA GLU A 27 -12.56 -9.78 -14.71
C GLU A 27 -13.36 -9.12 -13.59
N LYS A 28 -14.33 -9.83 -13.00
CA LYS A 28 -15.15 -9.32 -11.89
C LYS A 28 -14.34 -9.05 -10.62
N PHE A 29 -13.36 -9.89 -10.33
CA PHE A 29 -12.55 -9.83 -9.11
C PHE A 29 -11.15 -9.23 -9.33
N GLY A 30 -10.86 -8.70 -10.53
CA GLY A 30 -9.57 -8.06 -10.82
C GLY A 30 -8.37 -9.02 -10.78
N ILE A 31 -8.57 -10.30 -11.10
CA ILE A 31 -7.49 -11.29 -11.11
C ILE A 31 -6.79 -11.26 -12.46
N ASP A 32 -5.64 -10.58 -12.51
CA ASP A 32 -4.79 -10.53 -13.70
C ASP A 32 -4.13 -11.87 -14.02
N THR A 33 -3.71 -12.03 -15.28
CA THR A 33 -2.98 -13.21 -15.75
C THR A 33 -1.69 -12.80 -16.46
N PRO A 34 -0.50 -13.27 -16.04
CA PRO A 34 -0.25 -14.07 -14.84
C PRO A 34 -0.49 -13.25 -13.56
N GLY A 35 -1.04 -13.89 -12.51
CA GLY A 35 -1.36 -13.25 -11.24
C GLY A 35 -1.42 -14.27 -10.11
N GLU A 36 -1.59 -13.77 -8.88
CA GLU A 36 -1.59 -14.55 -7.65
C GLU A 36 -2.91 -14.38 -6.89
N VAL A 37 -3.33 -15.42 -6.17
CA VAL A 37 -4.55 -15.44 -5.37
C VAL A 37 -4.29 -16.10 -4.02
N PHE A 38 -4.94 -15.63 -2.96
CA PHE A 38 -5.05 -16.35 -1.70
C PHE A 38 -6.05 -17.49 -1.85
N ILE A 39 -5.70 -18.66 -1.32
CA ILE A 39 -6.57 -19.83 -1.25
C ILE A 39 -6.60 -20.30 0.20
N TYR A 40 -7.78 -20.33 0.81
CA TYR A 40 -8.00 -20.79 2.18
C TYR A 40 -9.38 -21.44 2.34
N GLU A 41 -9.58 -22.10 3.47
CA GLU A 41 -10.84 -22.77 3.82
C GLU A 41 -11.65 -21.90 4.79
N GLU A 42 -12.94 -21.74 4.51
CA GLU A 42 -13.92 -21.10 5.39
C GLU A 42 -15.29 -21.78 5.21
N ASP A 43 -15.98 -22.13 6.29
CA ASP A 43 -17.31 -22.77 6.28
C ASP A 43 -17.43 -23.98 5.32
N ASP A 44 -16.46 -24.90 5.36
CA ASP A 44 -16.36 -26.07 4.48
C ASP A 44 -16.31 -25.71 2.97
N ARG A 45 -15.81 -24.51 2.64
CA ARG A 45 -15.66 -24.02 1.26
C ARG A 45 -14.23 -23.56 1.01
N ILE A 46 -13.78 -23.74 -0.23
CA ILE A 46 -12.55 -23.14 -0.70
C ILE A 46 -12.85 -21.71 -1.14
N ILE A 47 -12.25 -20.74 -0.47
CA ILE A 47 -12.30 -19.33 -0.81
C ILE A 47 -11.07 -18.98 -1.65
N VAL A 48 -11.30 -18.20 -2.71
CA VAL A 48 -10.25 -17.68 -3.59
C VAL A 48 -10.37 -16.17 -3.61
N GLU A 49 -9.33 -15.47 -3.17
CA GLU A 49 -9.29 -14.01 -3.05
C GLU A 49 -8.11 -13.44 -3.84
N PRO A 50 -8.29 -12.35 -4.62
CA PRO A 50 -7.17 -11.71 -5.32
C PRO A 50 -6.11 -11.23 -4.33
N VAL A 51 -4.82 -11.39 -4.68
CA VAL A 51 -3.74 -10.71 -3.95
C VAL A 51 -3.75 -9.24 -4.37
N PRO A 52 -3.95 -8.28 -3.46
CA PRO A 52 -3.94 -6.88 -3.81
C PRO A 52 -2.53 -6.46 -4.27
N SER A 53 -2.48 -5.66 -5.33
CA SER A 53 -1.23 -5.09 -5.83
C SER A 53 -0.61 -4.11 -4.83
N LEU A 54 0.69 -3.83 -4.95
CA LEU A 54 1.36 -2.81 -4.14
C LEU A 54 0.75 -1.41 -4.30
N GLU A 55 0.13 -1.15 -5.46
CA GLU A 55 -0.58 0.11 -5.75
C GLU A 55 -1.90 0.20 -4.96
N GLU A 56 -2.62 -0.92 -4.81
CA GLU A 56 -3.88 -1.03 -4.07
C GLU A 56 -3.68 -1.15 -2.56
N LEU A 57 -2.61 -1.82 -2.13
CA LEU A 57 -2.21 -1.98 -0.72
C LEU A 57 -1.84 -0.65 -0.07
N GLY A 58 -1.74 0.42 -0.85
CA GLY A 58 -1.59 1.73 -0.31
C GLY A 58 -0.41 1.81 0.65
N GLY A 59 0.79 1.56 0.14
CA GLY A 59 2.00 1.94 0.87
C GLY A 59 1.98 3.44 1.22
N ILE A 60 3.09 3.98 1.70
CA ILE A 60 3.26 5.40 2.09
C ILE A 60 2.83 6.45 1.00
N HIS A 61 2.42 6.00 -0.19
CA HIS A 61 1.96 6.76 -1.35
C HIS A 61 0.49 6.50 -1.75
N ALA A 62 -0.32 5.80 -0.94
CA ALA A 62 -1.75 5.48 -1.20
C ALA A 62 -2.70 6.68 -1.35
N GLY A 63 -2.21 7.89 -1.03
CA GLY A 63 -2.98 9.11 -1.17
C GLY A 63 -2.68 9.75 -2.50
N THR A 64 -3.48 9.46 -3.52
CA THR A 64 -3.48 10.13 -4.84
C THR A 64 -4.01 11.58 -4.77
N ASP A 65 -3.74 12.31 -3.67
CA ASP A 65 -4.00 13.75 -3.51
C ASP A 65 -2.83 14.46 -2.80
N ARG A 66 -1.60 13.94 -2.95
CA ARG A 66 -0.40 14.72 -2.66
C ARG A 66 0.45 14.69 -3.90
N GLU A 67 0.63 15.86 -4.52
CA GLU A 67 1.49 15.99 -5.69
C GLU A 67 2.85 15.37 -5.34
N ARG A 68 3.41 14.60 -6.27
CA ARG A 68 4.72 13.97 -6.15
C ARG A 68 5.76 15.08 -5.93
N GLY A 69 6.01 15.44 -4.66
CA GLY A 69 6.80 16.60 -4.28
C GLY A 69 6.41 17.16 -2.92
N ASP A 70 5.12 17.25 -2.61
CA ASP A 70 4.61 17.94 -1.41
C ASP A 70 5.11 17.33 -0.10
N VAL A 71 5.16 16.00 -0.03
CA VAL A 71 5.62 15.29 1.17
C VAL A 71 7.12 15.50 1.37
N ILE A 72 7.89 15.50 0.28
CA ILE A 72 9.34 15.72 0.33
C ILE A 72 9.64 17.17 0.72
N ASP A 73 8.89 18.13 0.19
CA ASP A 73 9.05 19.55 0.51
C ASP A 73 8.63 19.87 1.95
N ARG A 74 7.54 19.28 2.44
CA ARG A 74 7.14 19.38 3.86
C ARG A 74 8.18 18.80 4.80
N VAL A 75 8.76 17.64 4.47
CA VAL A 75 9.85 17.04 5.29
C VAL A 75 11.11 17.91 5.26
N ARG A 76 11.45 18.52 4.12
CA ARG A 76 12.57 19.47 4.01
C ARG A 76 12.31 20.74 4.81
N GLU A 77 11.11 21.27 4.81
CA GLU A 77 10.72 22.44 5.58
C GLU A 77 10.83 22.19 7.08
N LEU A 78 10.28 21.07 7.57
CA LEU A 78 10.38 20.67 8.98
C LEU A 78 11.84 20.52 9.44
N LYS A 79 12.71 19.92 8.62
CA LYS A 79 14.15 19.82 8.92
C LYS A 79 14.83 21.18 9.01
N ARG A 80 14.46 22.14 8.15
CA ARG A 80 15.03 23.50 8.20
C ARG A 80 14.58 24.25 9.45
N GLU A 81 13.32 24.07 9.87
CA GLU A 81 12.82 24.68 11.10
C GLU A 81 13.49 24.09 12.35
N GLU A 82 13.66 22.77 12.38
CA GLU A 82 14.39 22.11 13.46
C GLU A 82 15.81 22.64 13.57
N HIS A 83 16.56 22.65 12.45
CA HIS A 83 17.94 23.14 12.42
C HIS A 83 18.04 24.58 12.95
N ARG A 84 17.13 25.46 12.55
CA ARG A 84 17.10 26.85 13.05
C ARG A 84 16.86 26.90 14.56
N ARG A 85 15.95 26.09 15.08
CA ARG A 85 15.67 26.01 16.53
C ARG A 85 16.88 25.46 17.30
N GLU A 86 17.60 24.51 16.72
CA GLU A 86 18.83 23.97 17.30
C GLU A 86 19.95 25.02 17.30
N GLU A 87 20.12 25.76 16.21
CA GLU A 87 21.08 26.87 16.12
C GLU A 87 20.76 28.00 17.11
N ASP A 88 19.50 28.39 17.25
CA ASP A 88 19.07 29.39 18.22
C ASP A 88 19.31 28.93 19.66
N ARG A 89 19.07 27.65 19.95
CA ARG A 89 19.39 27.05 21.26
C ARG A 89 20.89 27.02 21.49
N ALA A 90 21.67 26.59 20.50
CA ALA A 90 23.12 26.54 20.57
C ALA A 90 23.71 27.94 20.77
N ASN A 91 23.17 28.96 20.11
CA ASN A 91 23.62 30.34 20.26
C ASN A 91 23.24 30.93 21.63
N ARG A 92 22.07 30.57 22.18
CA ARG A 92 21.67 30.98 23.54
C ARG A 92 22.49 30.27 24.63
N LEU A 93 22.97 29.05 24.34
CA LEU A 93 23.79 28.25 25.23
C LEU A 93 25.29 28.49 25.03
N ARG A 94 25.70 29.28 24.03
CA ARG A 94 27.08 29.78 23.96
C ARG A 94 27.29 30.69 25.17
N PRO A 95 28.16 30.34 26.14
CA PRO A 95 28.62 31.34 27.09
C PRO A 95 29.21 32.49 26.27
N ALA A 96 28.93 33.74 26.66
CA ALA A 96 29.77 34.83 26.23
C ALA A 96 31.17 34.44 26.67
N ASP A 97 32.06 34.15 25.71
CA ASP A 97 33.47 34.03 26.01
C ASP A 97 33.80 35.32 26.77
N SER A 98 34.06 35.15 28.06
CA SER A 98 34.61 36.17 28.92
C SER A 98 35.92 36.58 28.26
N GLU A 99 35.87 37.68 27.52
CA GLU A 99 37.03 38.51 27.29
C GLU A 99 37.51 38.94 28.67
N ASP A 100 38.49 38.23 29.24
CA ASP A 100 39.37 38.78 30.24
C ASP A 100 40.72 38.01 30.20
N GLU A 101 41.75 38.80 29.92
CA GLU A 101 43.22 38.60 29.97
C GLU A 101 43.97 38.20 28.68
#